data_AF-A0A9K3E0C2-F1
#
_entry.id   AF-A0A9K3E0C2-F1
#
_cell.length_a   1.000
_cell.length_b   1.000
_cell.length_c   1.000
_cell.angle_alpha   90.00
_cell.angle_beta   90.00
_cell.angle_gamma   90.00
#
_symmetry.space_group_name_H-M   'P 1'
#
loop_
_entity.id
_entity.type
_entity.pdbx_description
1 polymer ?
#
loop_
_entity_poly.entity_id
_entity_poly.type
_entity_poly.pdbx_seq_one_letter_code
_entity_poly.pdbx_strand_id
1 'polypeptide(L)' 'MQPTIQVRVKFGSIYHEINISSQATFGELKKMLSGPTGLHHEDQKLMYKDKGAPKRIWMLSV' A
#
# COMPACT_ATOMS: atom_id res chain seq x y z
N MET A 1 -12.17 13.36 -13.80
CA MET A 1 -12.42 12.19 -12.92
C MET A 1 -11.17 11.34 -12.94
N GLN A 2 -10.33 11.36 -11.90
CA GLN A 2 -9.15 10.49 -11.86
C GLN A 2 -9.59 9.11 -11.37
N PRO A 3 -9.25 8.01 -12.06
CA PRO A 3 -9.60 6.67 -11.62
C PRO A 3 -8.88 6.39 -10.30
N THR A 4 -9.65 6.07 -9.26
CA THR A 4 -9.13 5.64 -7.96
C THR A 4 -9.01 4.12 -7.96
N ILE A 5 -7.88 3.63 -7.48
CA ILE A 5 -7.62 2.22 -7.25
C ILE A 5 -7.62 1.95 -5.75
N GLN A 6 -8.17 0.80 -5.37
CA GLN A 6 -8.12 0.34 -3.99
C GLN A 6 -6.88 -0.53 -3.81
N VAL A 7 -5.98 -0.08 -2.95
CA VAL A 7 -4.74 -0.77 -2.62
C VAL A 7 -4.88 -1.42 -1.24
N ARG A 8 -4.73 -2.74 -1.20
CA ARG A 8 -4.64 -3.52 0.04
C ARG A 8 -3.19 -3.69 0.44
N VAL A 9 -2.85 -3.23 1.63
CA VAL A 9 -1.51 -3.33 2.21
C VAL A 9 -1.59 -4.17 3.47
N LYS A 10 -0.88 -5.30 3.48
CA LYS A 10 -0.77 -6.13 4.68
C LYS A 10 0.39 -5.65 5.53
N PHE A 11 0.14 -5.32 6.79
CA PHE A 11 1.15 -4.97 7.79
C PHE A 11 1.01 -5.87 9.02
N GLY A 12 1.99 -6.73 9.27
CA GLY A 12 1.89 -7.79 10.30
C GLY A 12 0.68 -8.70 10.05
N SER A 13 -0.26 -8.73 10.99
CA SER A 13 -1.54 -9.47 10.89
C SER A 13 -2.72 -8.60 10.45
N ILE A 14 -2.49 -7.30 10.19
CA ILE A 14 -3.52 -6.32 9.86
C ILE A 14 -3.50 -6.03 8.36
N TYR A 15 -4.68 -5.79 7.78
CA TYR A 15 -4.85 -5.34 6.41
C TYR A 15 -5.33 -3.90 6.42
N HIS A 16 -4.59 -3.01 5.77
CA HIS A 16 -4.95 -1.63 5.53
C HIS A 16 -5.46 -1.48 4.10
N GLU A 17 -6.64 -0.90 3.93
CA GLU A 17 -7.21 -0.59 2.62
C GLU A 17 -7.13 0.90 2.39
N ILE A 18 -6.46 1.31 1.30
CA ILE A 18 -6.26 2.71 0.95
C ILE A 18 -6.77 2.93 -0.46
N ASN A 19 -7.61 3.95 -0.63
CA ASN A 19 -8.03 4.41 -1.94
C ASN A 19 -7.06 5.49 -2.41
N ILE A 20 -6.40 5.27 -3.54
CA ILE A 20 -5.42 6.19 -4.09
C ILE A 20 -5.66 6.37 -5.58
N SER A 21 -5.25 7.49 -6.15
CA SER A 21 -5.33 7.70 -7.60
C SER A 21 -4.50 6.64 -8.33
N SER A 22 -4.97 6.14 -9.46
CA SER A 22 -4.24 5.19 -10.30
C SER A 22 -2.92 5.75 -10.84
N GLN A 23 -2.75 7.08 -10.79
CA GLN A 23 -1.54 7.79 -11.22
C GLN A 23 -0.62 8.12 -10.04
N ALA A 24 -1.01 7.75 -8.81
CA ALA A 24 -0.21 8.07 -7.64
C ALA A 24 1.07 7.23 -7.57
N THR A 25 2.08 7.84 -6.99
CA THR A 25 3.42 7.28 -6.86
C THR A 25 3.56 6.43 -5.59
N PHE A 26 4.60 5.61 -5.55
CA PHE A 26 4.97 4.87 -4.34
C PHE A 26 5.22 5.77 -3.12
N GLY A 27 5.74 6.99 -3.34
CA GLY A 27 5.98 7.95 -2.25
C GLY A 27 4.68 8.40 -1.60
N GLU A 28 3.63 8.65 -2.39
CA GLU A 28 2.30 9.00 -1.88
C GLU A 28 1.65 7.83 -1.14
N LEU A 29 1.77 6.61 -1.68
CA LEU A 29 1.27 5.41 -1.00
C LEU A 29 1.98 5.18 0.34
N LYS A 30 3.31 5.35 0.40
CA LYS A 30 4.09 5.28 1.64
C LYS A 30 3.64 6.33 2.65
N LYS A 31 3.47 7.59 2.24
CA LYS A 31 2.95 8.65 3.12
C LYS A 31 1.56 8.31 3.68
N MET A 32 0.67 7.79 2.84
CA MET A 32 -0.66 7.35 3.25
C MET A 32 -0.61 6.15 4.19
N LEU A 33 0.41 5.29 4.10
CA LEU A 33 0.64 4.17 5.01
C LEU A 33 1.33 4.58 6.31
N SER A 34 2.21 5.58 6.29
CA SER A 34 2.91 6.08 7.49
C SER A 34 1.94 6.59 8.55
N GLY A 35 0.77 7.11 8.17
CA GLY A 35 -0.30 7.44 9.13
C GLY A 35 -0.80 6.23 9.93
N PRO A 36 -1.47 5.24 9.29
CA PRO A 36 -2.06 4.08 9.97
C PRO A 36 -1.04 3.06 10.50
N THR A 37 0.16 2.98 9.91
CA THR A 37 1.21 2.06 10.40
C THR A 37 2.17 2.72 11.39
N GLY A 38 2.17 4.05 11.50
CA GLY A 38 3.10 4.82 12.34
C GLY A 38 4.58 4.70 11.91
N LEU A 39 4.86 3.99 10.81
CA LEU A 39 6.20 3.70 10.37
C LEU A 39 6.78 4.84 9.53
N HIS A 40 8.04 5.17 9.79
CA HIS A 40 8.80 6.08 8.96
C HIS A 40 8.96 5.49 7.56
N HIS A 41 8.87 6.33 6.52
CA HIS A 41 8.82 5.88 5.12
C HIS A 41 10.08 5.11 4.66
N GLU A 42 11.20 5.23 5.38
CA GLU A 42 12.46 4.54 5.12
C GLU A 42 12.47 3.10 5.61
N ASP A 43 11.83 2.80 6.74
CA ASP A 43 11.71 1.44 7.29
C ASP A 43 10.61 0.63 6.60
N GLN A 44 9.83 1.27 5.72
CA GLN A 44 8.76 0.62 4.98
C GLN A 44 9.29 -0.06 3.71
N LYS A 45 9.40 -1.39 3.73
CA LYS A 45 9.67 -2.21 2.55
C LYS A 45 8.37 -2.73 1.94
N LEU A 46 7.87 -2.06 0.89
CA LEU A 46 6.74 -2.55 0.11
C LEU A 46 7.20 -3.69 -0.81
N MET A 47 6.58 -4.85 -0.66
CA MET A 47 6.72 -6.00 -1.55
C MET A 47 5.43 -6.19 -2.33
N TYR A 48 5.51 -6.11 -3.66
CA TYR A 48 4.39 -6.47 -4.52
C TYR A 48 4.34 -7.99 -4.66
N LYS A 49 3.23 -8.62 -4.25
CA LYS A 49 3.04 -10.05 -4.44
C LYS A 49 2.05 -10.28 -5.58
N ASP A 50 2.59 -10.46 -6.78
CA ASP A 50 1.81 -10.93 -7.92
C ASP A 50 1.55 -12.42 -7.75
N LYS A 51 0.41 -12.75 -7.14
CA LYS A 51 -0.01 -14.14 -6.96
C LYS A 51 -1.26 -14.42 -7.79
N GLY A 52 -1.27 -14.04 -9.07
CA GLY A 52 -2.34 -14.37 -10.04
C GLY A 52 -3.77 -14.01 -9.59
N ALA A 53 -3.90 -13.16 -8.58
CA ALA A 53 -5.18 -12.79 -8.00
C ALA A 53 -5.69 -11.55 -8.73
N PRO A 54 -7.00 -11.41 -8.97
CA PRO A 54 -7.58 -10.22 -9.59
C PRO A 54 -7.38 -8.94 -8.75
N LYS A 55 -6.81 -9.06 -7.55
CA LYS A 55 -6.63 -8.02 -6.55
C LYS A 55 -5.14 -7.85 -6.30
N ARG A 56 -4.61 -6.67 -6.62
CA ARG A 56 -3.21 -6.30 -6.37
C ARG A 56 -3.00 -6.16 -4.86
N ILE A 57 -2.29 -7.10 -4.25
CA ILE A 57 -1.99 -7.10 -2.82
C ILE A 57 -0.54 -6.71 -2.62
N TRP A 58 -0.36 -5.66 -1.83
CA TRP A 58 0.95 -5.16 -1.43
C TRP A 58 1.22 -5.64 0.00
N MET A 59 2.44 -6.07 0.27
CA MET A 59 2.87 -6.49 1.60
C MET A 59 3.87 -5.46 2.12
N LEU A 60 3.68 -4.97 3.32
CA LEU A 60 4.64 -4.11 3.99
C LEU A 60 5.47 -4.98 4.95
N SER A 61 6.74 -5.16 4.62
CA SER A 61 7.73 -5.70 5.56
C SER A 61 8.44 -4.52 6.22
N VAL A 62 8.54 -4.56 7.55
CA VAL A 62 9.62 -3.86 8.26
C VAL A 62 10.95 -4.56 7.99
#